data_AF-A0A7S0NWR7-F1
#
_entry.id   AF-A0A7S0NWR7-F1
#
_cell.length_a   1.000
_cell.length_b   1.000
_cell.length_c   1.000
_cell.angle_alpha   90.00
_cell.angle_beta   90.00
_cell.angle_gamma   90.00
#
_symmetry.space_group_name_H-M   'P 1'
#
loop_
_entity.id
_entity.type
_entity.pdbx_description
1 polymer ?
#
loop_
_entity_poly.entity_id
_entity_poly.type
_entity_poly.pdbx_seq_one_letter_code
_entity_poly.pdbx_strand_id
1 'polypeptide(L)'
;MRVSLVLLCLPAALALMTGASTAVAVPFVLRATTPAMKKCAGGGVESSKKKYRRTMRNAVYLADTPEKLTGEIFTAATEARLLRMNWRVRHSLGKKIVKQAAALGVELPQGFAALDHRPLSAPPHLLKPSM
;
A
#
# COMPACT_ATOMS: atom_id res chain seq x y z
N MET A 1 0.95 -40.17 -35.67
CA MET A 1 0.15 -39.30 -36.55
C MET A 1 -1.23 -39.91 -36.75
N ARG A 2 -2.29 -39.17 -36.39
CA ARG A 2 -3.75 -39.37 -36.62
C ARG A 2 -4.44 -38.22 -35.87
N VAL A 3 -4.52 -37.04 -36.48
CA VAL A 3 -5.68 -36.47 -37.23
C VAL A 3 -6.90 -36.21 -36.34
N SER A 4 -7.09 -34.91 -36.06
CA SER A 4 -8.32 -34.09 -36.09
C SER A 4 -9.62 -34.60 -35.43
N LEU A 5 -10.28 -33.75 -34.62
CA LEU A 5 -11.41 -32.93 -35.06
C LEU A 5 -11.88 -31.98 -33.94
N VAL A 6 -11.92 -30.68 -34.25
CA VAL A 6 -12.66 -29.65 -33.50
C VAL A 6 -14.14 -29.74 -33.87
N LEU A 7 -14.99 -29.20 -32.98
CA LEU A 7 -16.36 -28.71 -33.20
C LEU A 7 -17.49 -29.67 -32.80
N LEU A 8 -18.29 -29.28 -31.80
CA LEU A 8 -19.75 -29.13 -31.92
C LEU A 8 -20.44 -28.72 -30.59
N CYS A 9 -21.20 -27.62 -30.67
CA CYS A 9 -22.51 -27.36 -30.05
C CYS A 9 -22.68 -27.20 -28.52
N LEU A 10 -22.89 -25.94 -28.10
CA LEU A 10 -24.04 -25.54 -27.24
C LEU A 10 -25.36 -25.92 -27.93
N PRO A 11 -26.50 -26.18 -27.25
CA PRO A 11 -27.16 -25.20 -26.37
C PRO A 11 -28.08 -25.79 -25.25
N ALA A 12 -28.82 -24.88 -24.59
CA ALA A 12 -30.19 -25.02 -24.06
C ALA A 12 -30.37 -24.94 -22.52
N ALA A 13 -31.02 -23.84 -22.16
CA ALA A 13 -31.71 -23.58 -20.90
C ALA A 13 -32.92 -24.51 -20.70
N LEU A 14 -33.22 -24.84 -19.44
CA LEU A 14 -34.52 -25.21 -18.83
C LEU A 14 -34.18 -25.60 -17.37
N ALA A 15 -34.91 -25.33 -16.29
CA ALA A 15 -36.22 -24.81 -15.96
C ALA A 15 -36.11 -24.30 -14.49
N LEU A 16 -36.70 -23.21 -14.02
CA LEU A 16 -38.12 -22.92 -13.83
C LEU A 16 -38.85 -24.01 -13.01
N MET A 17 -38.84 -23.87 -11.68
CA MET A 17 -39.82 -24.42 -10.72
C MET A 17 -39.57 -23.73 -9.35
N THR A 18 -40.35 -22.69 -9.00
CA THR A 18 -41.60 -22.69 -8.22
C THR A 18 -41.40 -22.55 -6.71
N GLY A 19 -42.12 -21.57 -6.13
CA GLY A 19 -42.15 -21.31 -4.69
C GLY A 19 -42.77 -19.95 -4.37
N ALA A 20 -44.06 -19.78 -4.66
CA ALA A 20 -44.86 -18.66 -4.17
C ALA A 20 -45.14 -18.81 -2.67
N SER A 21 -45.12 -17.72 -1.88
CA SER A 21 -46.32 -17.18 -1.20
C SER A 21 -46.00 -16.05 -0.22
N THR A 22 -46.87 -15.03 -0.24
CA THR A 22 -47.33 -14.19 0.88
C THR A 22 -46.33 -13.43 1.77
N ALA A 23 -46.38 -12.10 1.74
CA ALA A 23 -46.99 -11.31 2.82
C ALA A 23 -46.90 -9.80 2.51
N VAL A 24 -48.03 -9.13 2.64
CA VAL A 24 -48.17 -7.68 2.63
C VAL A 24 -47.39 -7.09 3.80
N ALA A 25 -46.49 -6.16 3.53
CA ALA A 25 -46.04 -5.17 4.50
C ALA A 25 -45.75 -3.88 3.76
N VAL A 26 -46.58 -2.86 4.00
CA VAL A 26 -46.29 -1.48 3.64
C VAL A 26 -45.58 -0.85 4.83
N PRO A 27 -44.26 -0.61 4.79
CA PRO A 27 -43.67 0.35 5.68
C PRO A 27 -43.64 1.71 4.98
N PHE A 28 -44.51 2.58 5.49
CA PHE A 28 -44.41 4.03 5.48
C PHE A 28 -42.93 4.49 5.43
N VAL A 29 -42.49 4.99 4.28
CA VAL A 29 -41.15 5.59 4.15
C VAL A 29 -41.24 7.00 4.70
N LEU A 30 -41.07 7.11 6.02
CA LEU A 30 -40.63 8.34 6.68
C LEU A 30 -39.29 8.71 6.05
N ARG A 31 -39.33 9.65 5.09
CA ARG A 31 -38.14 10.24 4.49
C ARG A 31 -37.48 11.10 5.55
N ALA A 32 -36.71 10.46 6.44
CA ALA A 32 -35.88 11.13 7.41
C ALA A 32 -35.01 12.14 6.65
N THR A 33 -35.20 13.41 6.97
CA THR A 33 -34.34 14.50 6.51
C THR A 33 -32.93 14.16 6.98
N THR A 34 -32.10 13.66 6.07
CA THR A 34 -30.68 13.48 6.33
C THR A 34 -30.15 14.81 6.82
N PRO A 35 -29.44 14.88 7.97
CA PRO A 35 -28.85 16.14 8.39
C PRO A 35 -27.95 16.62 7.26
N ALA A 36 -28.21 17.83 6.77
CA ALA A 36 -27.39 18.47 5.76
C ALA A 36 -26.00 18.68 6.38
N MET A 37 -25.12 17.70 6.19
CA MET A 37 -23.73 17.83 6.58
C MET A 37 -23.17 18.98 5.76
N LYS A 38 -22.82 20.06 6.45
CA LYS A 38 -22.04 21.17 5.90
C LYS A 38 -20.89 20.52 5.14
N LYS A 39 -20.82 20.70 3.81
CA LYS A 39 -19.65 20.30 3.04
C LYS A 39 -18.49 21.06 3.66
N CYS A 40 -17.71 20.41 4.53
CA CYS A 40 -16.37 20.86 4.83
C CYS A 40 -15.72 20.98 3.46
N ALA A 41 -15.38 22.20 3.06
CA ALA A 41 -14.65 22.47 1.83
C ALA A 41 -13.33 21.70 1.95
N GLY A 42 -13.35 20.45 1.53
CA GLY A 42 -12.26 19.51 1.62
C GLY A 42 -11.25 19.80 0.53
N GLY A 43 -10.70 21.02 0.52
CA GLY A 43 -9.40 21.28 -0.06
C GLY A 43 -8.37 20.56 0.81
N GLY A 44 -8.33 19.23 0.71
CA GLY A 44 -7.53 18.37 1.58
C GLY A 44 -6.05 18.57 1.28
N VAL A 45 -5.41 19.51 1.97
CA VAL A 45 -3.96 19.64 1.96
C VAL A 45 -3.37 18.32 2.44
N GLU A 46 -2.65 17.62 1.56
CA GLU A 46 -2.06 16.34 1.89
C GLU A 46 -1.09 16.51 3.07
N SER A 47 -1.26 15.72 4.13
CA SER A 47 -0.37 15.79 5.29
C SER A 47 1.09 15.61 4.86
N SER A 48 1.99 16.42 5.42
CA SER A 48 3.44 16.35 5.14
C SER A 48 4.01 14.93 5.32
N LYS A 49 3.51 14.19 6.33
CA LYS A 49 3.86 12.77 6.56
C LYS A 49 3.47 11.89 5.37
N LYS A 50 2.27 12.08 4.80
CA LYS A 50 1.80 11.30 3.65
C LYS A 50 2.58 11.66 2.38
N LYS A 51 2.80 12.96 2.14
CA LYS A 51 3.62 13.45 1.03
C LYS A 51 5.02 12.84 1.07
N TYR A 52 5.71 12.91 2.21
CA TYR A 52 7.05 12.35 2.34
C TYR A 52 7.11 10.83 2.13
N ARG A 53 6.16 10.06 2.67
CA ARG A 53 6.06 8.60 2.40
C ARG A 53 5.96 8.30 0.91
N ARG A 54 5.17 9.10 0.18
CA ARG A 54 5.01 8.97 -1.27
C ARG A 54 6.31 9.33 -1.99
N THR A 55 6.93 10.46 -1.63
CA THR A 55 8.21 10.90 -2.19
C THR A 55 9.29 9.84 -2.01
N MET A 56 9.47 9.30 -0.80
CA MET A 56 10.45 8.24 -0.53
C MET A 56 10.20 6.99 -1.34
N ARG A 57 8.94 6.54 -1.43
CA ARG A 57 8.60 5.37 -2.23
C ARG A 57 8.92 5.59 -3.71
N ASN A 58 8.65 6.79 -4.22
CA ASN A 58 8.94 7.13 -5.61
C ASN A 58 10.45 7.22 -5.84
N ALA A 59 11.21 7.82 -4.92
CA ALA A 59 12.67 7.89 -5.01
C ALA A 59 13.29 6.48 -5.06
N VAL A 60 12.84 5.55 -4.20
CA VAL A 60 13.31 4.15 -4.24
C VAL A 60 12.98 3.47 -5.57
N TYR A 61 11.83 3.79 -6.17
CA TYR A 61 11.45 3.20 -7.47
C TYR A 61 12.19 3.82 -8.66
N LEU A 62 12.49 5.12 -8.61
CA LEU A 62 13.18 5.86 -9.67
C LEU A 62 14.72 5.74 -9.58
N ALA A 63 15.23 5.16 -8.51
CA ALA A 63 16.64 4.84 -8.35
C ALA A 63 16.98 3.61 -9.23
N ASP A 64 17.27 3.88 -10.50
CA ASP A 64 17.67 2.86 -11.49
C ASP A 64 19.17 2.53 -11.45
N THR A 65 19.99 3.38 -10.80
CA THR A 65 21.44 3.20 -10.71
C THR A 65 21.90 3.10 -9.25
N PRO A 66 23.01 2.39 -8.97
CA PRO A 66 23.54 2.24 -7.62
C PRO A 66 23.96 3.60 -7.00
N GLU A 67 24.46 4.52 -7.82
CA GLU A 67 24.85 5.86 -7.41
C GLU A 67 23.64 6.69 -6.97
N LYS A 68 22.51 6.61 -7.68
CA LYS A 68 21.26 7.30 -7.29
C LYS A 68 20.69 6.74 -6.00
N LEU A 69 20.71 5.41 -5.84
CA LEU A 69 20.25 4.78 -4.61
C LEU A 69 21.08 5.27 -3.40
N THR A 70 22.40 5.31 -3.56
CA THR A 70 23.29 5.74 -2.47
C THR A 70 23.16 7.24 -2.20
N GLY A 71 23.13 8.08 -3.25
CA GLY A 71 23.06 9.53 -3.12
C GLY A 71 21.71 10.07 -2.64
N GLU A 72 20.59 9.42 -2.97
CA GLU A 72 19.25 9.90 -2.60
C GLU A 72 18.68 9.19 -1.36
N ILE A 73 18.88 7.86 -1.26
CA ILE A 73 18.25 7.05 -0.22
C ILE A 73 19.18 6.86 0.97
N PHE A 74 20.45 6.52 0.74
CA PHE A 74 21.44 6.26 1.81
C PHE A 74 22.10 7.56 2.29
N THR A 75 21.28 8.52 2.71
CA THR A 75 21.75 9.77 3.32
C THR A 75 21.34 9.85 4.79
N ALA A 76 22.16 10.51 5.62
CA ALA A 76 21.86 10.73 7.04
C ALA A 76 20.51 11.46 7.25
N ALA A 77 20.16 12.39 6.35
CA ALA A 77 18.89 13.10 6.39
C ALA A 77 17.69 12.17 6.16
N THR A 78 17.80 11.25 5.20
CA THR A 78 16.76 10.25 4.91
C THR A 78 16.65 9.25 6.05
N GLU A 79 17.78 8.79 6.59
CA GLU A 79 17.82 7.88 7.73
C GLU A 79 17.15 8.48 8.96
N ALA A 80 17.56 9.69 9.38
CA ALA A 80 16.98 10.39 10.52
C ALA A 80 15.45 10.57 10.37
N ARG A 81 14.98 10.80 9.14
CA ARG A 81 13.55 10.94 8.88
C ARG A 81 12.82 9.60 8.89
N LEU A 82 13.42 8.52 8.40
CA LEU A 82 12.89 7.15 8.51
C LEU A 82 12.77 6.71 9.97
N LEU A 83 13.77 7.01 10.81
CA LEU A 83 13.76 6.65 12.24
C LEU A 83 12.60 7.32 13.01
N ARG A 84 12.25 8.56 12.66
CA ARG A 84 11.11 9.29 13.24
C ARG A 84 9.75 8.77 12.79
N MET A 85 9.69 7.88 11.80
CA MET A 85 8.42 7.29 11.33
C MET A 85 7.91 6.21 12.28
N ASN A 86 6.61 5.92 12.19
CA ASN A 86 6.05 4.73 12.80
C ASN A 86 6.75 3.47 12.26
N TRP A 87 7.09 2.55 13.16
CA TRP A 87 7.85 1.34 12.84
C TRP A 87 7.23 0.51 11.69
N ARG A 88 5.89 0.44 11.58
CA ARG A 88 5.21 -0.30 10.49
C ARG A 88 5.50 0.33 9.14
N VAL A 89 5.47 1.67 9.09
CA VAL A 89 5.75 2.44 7.88
C VAL A 89 7.24 2.32 7.53
N ARG A 90 8.12 2.50 8.51
CA ARG A 90 9.57 2.36 8.35
C ARG A 90 9.93 0.98 7.80
N HIS A 91 9.39 -0.08 8.39
CA HIS A 91 9.60 -1.45 7.95
C HIS A 91 9.03 -1.73 6.55
N SER A 92 7.84 -1.20 6.21
CA SER A 92 7.26 -1.33 4.87
C SER A 92 8.11 -0.65 3.79
N LEU A 93 8.65 0.54 4.08
CA LEU A 93 9.57 1.24 3.18
C LEU A 93 10.93 0.53 3.12
N GLY A 94 11.44 0.07 4.27
CA GLY A 94 12.67 -0.71 4.38
C GLY A 94 12.69 -1.92 3.47
N LYS A 95 11.59 -2.70 3.43
CA LYS A 95 11.46 -3.82 2.48
C LYS A 95 11.62 -3.41 1.01
N LYS A 96 11.17 -2.22 0.64
CA LYS A 96 11.32 -1.71 -0.74
C LYS A 96 12.77 -1.32 -1.02
N ILE A 97 13.43 -0.69 -0.05
CA ILE A 97 14.84 -0.32 -0.12
C ILE A 97 15.70 -1.58 -0.24
N VAL A 98 15.49 -2.58 0.61
CA VAL A 98 16.20 -3.86 0.56
C VAL A 98 15.98 -4.57 -0.78
N LYS A 99 14.74 -4.60 -1.27
CA LYS A 99 14.43 -5.19 -2.59
C LYS A 99 15.16 -4.47 -3.73
N GLN A 100 15.17 -3.13 -3.72
CA GLN A 100 15.83 -2.35 -4.76
C GLN A 100 17.36 -2.48 -4.68
N ALA A 101 17.92 -2.43 -3.46
CA ALA A 101 19.35 -2.64 -3.23
C ALA A 101 19.79 -4.02 -3.73
N ALA A 102 19.03 -5.07 -3.43
CA ALA A 102 19.28 -6.42 -3.95
C ALA A 102 19.16 -6.51 -5.48
N ALA A 103 18.20 -5.80 -6.09
CA ALA A 103 18.05 -5.77 -7.55
C ALA A 103 19.22 -5.07 -8.26
N LEU A 104 19.82 -4.05 -7.63
CA LEU A 104 20.96 -3.30 -8.15
C LEU A 104 22.31 -3.86 -7.70
N GLY A 105 22.33 -4.91 -6.86
CA GLY A 105 23.56 -5.47 -6.30
C GLY A 105 24.29 -4.53 -5.33
N VAL A 106 23.59 -3.58 -4.71
CA VAL A 106 24.16 -2.64 -3.74
C VAL A 106 24.01 -3.18 -2.33
N GLU A 107 25.08 -3.11 -1.54
CA GLU A 107 25.03 -3.47 -0.13
C GLU A 107 24.26 -2.43 0.69
N LEU A 108 23.42 -2.90 1.60
CA LEU A 108 22.68 -2.04 2.52
C LEU A 108 23.62 -1.63 3.68
N PRO A 109 23.77 -0.33 3.99
CA PRO A 109 24.59 0.09 5.13
C PRO A 109 24.11 -0.55 6.43
N GLN A 110 25.05 -1.06 7.24
CA GLN A 110 24.72 -1.76 8.47
C GLN A 110 23.99 -0.84 9.45
N GLY A 111 22.83 -1.29 9.96
CA GLY A 111 22.04 -0.51 10.90
C GLY A 111 21.19 0.60 10.26
N PHE A 112 21.21 0.74 8.92
CA PHE A 112 20.45 1.77 8.22
C PHE A 112 18.97 1.75 8.62
N ALA A 113 18.49 2.90 9.10
CA ALA A 113 17.10 3.11 9.51
C ALA A 113 16.59 2.06 10.53
N ALA A 114 17.49 1.45 11.31
CA ALA A 114 17.18 0.41 12.28
C ALA A 114 16.34 -0.74 11.69
N LEU A 115 16.65 -1.16 10.45
CA LEU A 115 15.99 -2.29 9.80
C LEU A 115 16.36 -3.63 10.44
N ASP A 116 17.60 -3.74 10.93
CA ASP A 116 18.13 -4.94 11.59
C ASP A 116 17.85 -4.96 13.10
N HIS A 117 17.38 -3.84 13.66
CA HIS A 117 17.17 -3.69 15.09
C HIS A 117 15.98 -4.53 15.58
N ARG A 118 16.20 -5.32 16.64
CA ARG A 118 15.14 -6.05 17.35
C ARG A 118 14.97 -5.50 18.78
N PRO A 119 13.73 -5.24 19.24
CA PRO A 119 12.46 -5.39 18.52
C PRO A 119 12.25 -4.31 17.45
N LEU A 120 11.54 -4.66 16.37
CA LEU A 120 11.21 -3.72 15.27
C LEU A 120 10.32 -2.56 15.75
N SER A 121 9.53 -2.78 16.80
CA SER A 121 8.64 -1.80 17.42
C SER A 121 9.36 -0.77 18.30
N ALA A 122 10.69 -0.81 18.37
CA ALA A 122 11.48 0.13 19.15
C ALA A 122 11.07 1.59 18.86
N PRO A 123 10.75 2.37 19.92
CA PRO A 123 10.30 3.73 19.77
C PRO A 123 11.42 4.64 19.24
N PRO A 124 11.08 5.73 18.52
CA PRO A 124 12.07 6.55 17.81
C PRO A 124 13.18 7.15 18.68
N HIS A 125 12.93 7.42 19.96
CA HIS A 125 13.91 8.01 20.87
C HIS A 125 15.04 7.04 21.28
N LEU A 126 14.82 5.73 21.11
CA LEU A 126 15.86 4.71 21.34
C LEU A 126 16.68 4.43 20.08
N LEU A 127 16.23 4.91 18.92
CA LEU A 127 16.87 4.65 17.64
C LEU A 127 17.84 5.79 17.30
N LYS A 128 19.08 5.44 17.02
CA LYS A 128 20.11 6.37 16.57
C LYS A 128 20.42 6.11 15.09
N PRO A 129 20.66 7.16 14.28
CA PRO A 129 21.12 6.99 12.92
C PRO A 129 22.50 6.33 12.91
N SER A 130 22.74 5.49 11.91
CA SER A 130 24.00 4.80 11.68
C SER A 130 25.01 5.65 10.90
N MET A 131 24.52 6.64 10.13
CA MET A 131 25.31 7.57 9.33
C MET A 131 25.19 9.04 9.76
#